data_AF-A0A531N9Q1-F1
#
_entry.id   AF-A0A531N9Q1-F1
#
_cell.length_a   1.000
_cell.length_b   1.000
_cell.length_c   1.000
_cell.angle_alpha   90.00
_cell.angle_beta   90.00
_cell.angle_gamma   90.00
#
_symmetry.space_group_name_H-M   'P 1'
#
loop_
_entity.id
_entity.type
_entity.pdbx_description
1 polymer ?
#
loop_
_entity_poly.entity_id
_entity_poly.type
_entity_poly.pdbx_seq_one_letter_code
_entity_poly.pdbx_strand_id
1 'polypeptide(L)' 'YATIEEKITGTTIAADGAAFRSRKNWYSLKFKCQLAQDGESVIGFEFLVGDPVARDRWDELGLPAVHDSPGRLH' A
#
# COMPACT_ATOMS: atom_id res chain seq x y z
N TYR A 1 2.08 -2.30 0.60
CA TYR A 1 3.41 -2.10 0.00
C TYR A 1 3.34 -0.80 -0.80
N ALA A 2 4.26 0.14 -0.57
CA ALA A 2 4.39 1.31 -1.42
C ALA A 2 5.37 0.97 -2.55
N THR A 3 4.99 1.27 -3.79
CA THR A 3 5.78 1.01 -5.01
C THR A 3 6.38 2.29 -5.60
N ILE A 4 5.88 3.46 -5.20
CA ILE A 4 6.41 4.78 -5.51
C ILE A 4 6.59 5.54 -4.19
N GLU A 5 7.51 6.50 -4.16
CA GLU A 5 7.72 7.38 -3.01
C GLU A 5 6.41 8.09 -2.61
N GLU A 6 6.13 8.06 -1.30
CA GLU A 6 4.98 8.75 -0.72
C GLU A 6 5.28 10.25 -0.66
N LYS A 7 4.29 11.07 -1.03
CA LYS A 7 4.40 12.53 -0.95
C LYS A 7 3.77 13.00 0.35
N ILE A 8 4.55 13.73 1.14
CA ILE A 8 4.08 14.38 2.36
C ILE A 8 4.00 15.89 2.10
N THR A 9 2.86 16.50 2.39
CA THR A 9 2.65 17.95 2.25
C THR A 9 1.79 18.44 3.40
N GLY A 10 2.39 19.16 4.34
CA GLY A 10 1.73 19.54 5.60
C GLY A 10 1.27 18.30 6.36
N THR A 11 -0.03 18.22 6.65
CA THR A 11 -0.64 17.06 7.31
C THR A 11 -1.19 16.01 6.32
N THR A 12 -0.95 16.18 5.02
CA THR A 12 -1.40 15.24 3.99
C THR A 12 -0.29 14.28 3.60
N ILE A 13 -0.61 12.98 3.57
CA ILE A 13 0.26 11.90 3.08
C ILE A 13 -0.45 11.26 1.89
N ALA A 14 0.19 11.19 0.73
CA ALA A 14 -0.39 10.58 -0.46
C ALA A 14 0.58 9.59 -1.09
N ALA A 15 0.07 8.42 -1.48
CA ALA A 15 0.82 7.44 -2.25
C ALA A 15 0.13 7.21 -3.60
N ASP A 16 0.82 7.59 -4.67
CA ASP A 16 0.35 7.40 -6.06
C ASP A 16 0.68 6.01 -6.61
N GLY A 17 1.56 5.27 -5.93
CA GLY A 17 1.91 3.89 -6.24
C GLY A 17 1.99 3.08 -4.96
N ALA A 18 0.91 2.40 -4.63
CA ALA A 18 0.88 1.37 -3.62
C ALA A 18 0.24 0.09 -4.17
N ALA A 19 0.40 -1.00 -3.43
CA ALA A 19 -0.27 -2.25 -3.68
C ALA A 19 -0.72 -2.91 -2.38
N PHE A 20 -1.88 -3.54 -2.42
CA PHE A 20 -2.39 -4.38 -1.33
C PHE A 20 -2.71 -5.78 -1.83
N ARG A 21 -2.62 -6.75 -0.92
CA ARG A 21 -2.86 -8.16 -1.21
C ARG A 21 -4.26 -8.55 -0.79
N SER A 22 -4.99 -9.19 -1.69
CA SER A 22 -6.29 -9.81 -1.40
C SER A 22 -6.44 -11.09 -2.21
N ARG A 23 -6.94 -12.16 -1.57
CA ARG A 23 -7.19 -13.46 -2.23
C ARG A 23 -6.02 -13.96 -3.10
N LYS A 24 -4.79 -13.84 -2.57
CA LYS A 24 -3.52 -14.21 -3.23
C LYS A 24 -3.11 -13.36 -4.44
N ASN A 25 -3.87 -12.32 -4.81
CA ASN A 25 -3.51 -11.36 -5.85
C ASN A 25 -3.06 -10.04 -5.24
N TRP A 26 -2.27 -9.29 -6.01
CA TRP A 26 -1.89 -7.92 -5.72
C TRP A 26 -2.73 -6.97 -6.56
N TYR A 27 -3.18 -5.88 -5.96
CA TYR A 27 -3.97 -4.84 -6.63
C TYR A 27 -3.27 -3.50 -6.44
N SER A 28 -3.26 -2.70 -7.49
CA SER A 28 -2.80 -1.32 -7.41
C SER A 28 -3.70 -0.51 -6.48
N LEU A 29 -3.09 0.37 -5.71
CA LEU A 29 -3.76 1.22 -4.74
C LEU A 29 -3.18 2.62 -4.84
N LYS A 30 -4.06 3.61 -4.84
CA LYS A 30 -3.72 4.98 -4.48
C LYS A 30 -4.44 5.33 -3.20
N PHE A 31 -3.79 6.08 -2.34
CA PHE A 31 -4.46 6.60 -1.16
C PHE A 31 -3.97 7.99 -0.80
N LYS A 32 -4.82 8.71 -0.09
CA LYS A 32 -4.50 9.97 0.58
C LYS A 32 -5.02 9.92 2.00
N CYS A 33 -4.13 10.18 2.94
CA CYS A 33 -4.42 10.36 4.36
C CYS A 33 -4.28 11.84 4.70
N GLN A 34 -5.18 12.36 5.52
CA GLN A 34 -5.05 13.65 6.16
C GLN A 34 -4.96 13.45 7.66
N LEU A 35 -3.88 13.91 8.26
CA LEU A 35 -3.69 13.96 9.70
C LEU A 35 -4.31 15.24 10.28
N ALA A 36 -4.71 15.16 11.55
CA ALA A 36 -4.93 16.31 12.39
C ALA A 36 -3.64 17.14 12.52
N GLN A 37 -3.78 18.38 12.96
CA GLN A 37 -2.65 19.32 13.05
C GLN A 37 -1.57 18.86 14.05
N ASP A 38 -1.96 18.06 15.05
CA ASP A 38 -1.05 17.40 15.99
C ASP A 38 -0.24 16.24 15.36
N GLY A 39 -0.63 15.77 14.17
CA GLY A 39 0.00 14.65 13.48
C GLY A 39 -0.36 13.28 14.06
N GLU A 40 -1.25 13.20 15.05
CA GLU A 40 -1.50 11.96 15.78
C GLU A 40 -2.69 11.17 15.24
N SER A 41 -3.72 11.87 14.76
CA SER A 41 -4.98 11.26 14.31
C SER A 41 -5.20 11.43 12.82
N VAL A 42 -5.68 10.37 12.15
CA VAL A 42 -6.19 10.47 10.76
C VAL A 42 -7.61 11.05 10.80
N ILE A 43 -7.81 12.21 10.17
CA ILE A 43 -9.11 12.90 10.08
C ILE A 43 -9.75 12.79 8.69
N GLY A 44 -9.02 12.27 7.71
CA GLY A 44 -9.53 12.02 6.37
C GLY A 44 -8.76 10.90 5.70
N PHE A 45 -9.48 9.99 5.05
CA PHE A 45 -8.89 8.90 4.29
C PHE A 45 -9.71 8.66 3.03
N GLU A 46 -9.04 8.69 1.89
CA GLU A 46 -9.61 8.32 0.60
C GLU A 46 -8.66 7.36 -0.12
N PHE A 47 -9.24 6.41 -0.85
CA PHE A 47 -8.49 5.40 -1.56
C PHE A 47 -9.15 5.04 -2.89
N LEU A 48 -8.31 4.62 -3.83
CA LEU A 48 -8.73 4.11 -5.12
C LEU A 48 -8.04 2.77 -5.36
N VAL A 49 -8.85 1.71 -5.47
CA VAL A 49 -8.39 0.39 -5.89
C VAL A 49 -8.37 0.35 -7.42
N GLY A 50 -7.21 0.06 -7.98
CA GLY A 50 -7.06 -0.17 -9.41
C GLY A 50 -7.01 -1.65 -9.75
N ASP A 51 -6.50 -1.92 -10.95
CA ASP A 51 -6.43 -3.26 -11.51
C ASP A 51 -5.47 -4.19 -10.73
N PRO A 52 -5.63 -5.52 -10.90
CA PRO A 52 -4.64 -6.49 -10.46
C PRO A 52 -3.26 -6.18 -11.06
N VAL A 53 -2.23 -6.24 -10.22
CA VAL A 53 -0.83 -6.13 -10.67
C VAL A 53 -0.44 -7.43 -11.36
N ALA A 54 0.07 -7.31 -12.59
CA ALA A 54 0.53 -8.46 -13.37
C ALA A 54 1.65 -9.22 -12.63
N ARG A 55 1.61 -10.54 -12.67
CA ARG A 55 2.44 -11.42 -11.82
C ARG A 55 3.93 -11.31 -12.11
N ASP A 56 4.28 -11.08 -13.37
CA ASP A 56 5.64 -10.83 -13.85
C ASP A 56 6.26 -9.56 -13.29
N ARG A 57 5.45 -8.61 -12.79
CA ARG A 57 5.91 -7.38 -12.14
C ARG A 57 6.12 -7.51 -10.63
N TRP A 58 5.70 -8.63 -10.02
CA TRP A 58 5.66 -8.74 -8.57
C TRP A 58 7.06 -8.68 -7.93
N ASP A 59 8.03 -9.37 -8.50
CA ASP A 59 9.40 -9.40 -7.94
C ASP A 59 10.06 -8.02 -8.06
N GLU A 60 9.87 -7.33 -9.18
CA GLU A 60 10.37 -5.96 -9.39
C GLU A 60 9.80 -4.97 -8.37
N LEU A 61 8.52 -5.14 -8.02
CA LEU A 61 7.80 -4.27 -7.09
C LEU A 61 7.90 -4.73 -5.63
N GLY A 62 8.67 -5.78 -5.34
CA GLY A 62 8.82 -6.33 -3.98
C GLY A 62 7.53 -6.91 -3.40
N LEU A 63 6.67 -7.49 -4.23
CA LEU A 63 5.35 -8.02 -3.88
C LEU A 63 5.41 -9.55 -3.71
N PRO A 64 5.64 -10.09 -2.49
CA PRO A 64 5.95 -11.50 -2.33
C PRO A 64 4.78 -12.42 -2.73
N ALA A 65 5.09 -13.52 -3.43
CA ALA A 65 4.10 -14.51 -3.87
C ALA A 65 3.52 -15.35 -2.72
N VAL A 66 4.21 -15.45 -1.58
CA VAL A 66 3.75 -16.10 -0.35
C VAL A 66 3.66 -15.07 0.76
N HIS A 67 2.63 -15.15 1.59
CA HIS A 67 2.63 -14.45 2.86
C HIS A 67 3.44 -15.32 3.81
N ASP A 68 4.70 -14.96 4.04
CA ASP A 68 5.48 -15.62 5.07
C ASP A 68 4.91 -15.17 6.42
N SER A 69 4.09 -16.02 7.02
CA SER A 69 3.78 -15.90 8.43
C SER A 69 4.94 -16.56 9.17
N PRO A 70 5.74 -15.84 9.97
CA PRO A 70 6.76 -16.46 10.80
C PRO A 70 6.04 -17.27 11.87
N GLY A 71 5.79 -18.56 11.60
CA GLY A 71 4.94 -19.36 12.48
C GLY A 71 4.42 -20.67 11.88
N ARG A 72 5.28 -21.46 11.25
CA ARG A 72 5.07 -22.92 11.22
C ARG A 72 6.41 -23.63 11.17
N LEU A 73 7.05 -23.71 12.33
CA LEU A 73 8.05 -24.76 12.57
C LEU A 73 7.31 -26.09 12.47
N HIS A 74 7.78 -26.94 11.57
CA HIS A 74 7.51 -28.38 11.60
C HIS A 74 8.31 -29.02 12.73
#